data_AF-A0A8J9SVN8-F1
#
_entry.id   AF-A0A8J9SVN8-F1
#
_cell.length_a   1.000
_cell.length_b   1.000
_cell.length_c   1.000
_cell.angle_alpha   90.00
_cell.angle_beta   90.00
_cell.angle_gamma   90.00
#
_symmetry.space_group_name_H-M   'P 1'
#
loop_
_entity.id
_entity.type
_entity.pdbx_description
1 polymer ?
#
loop_
_entity_poly.entity_id
_entity_poly.type
_entity_poly.pdbx_seq_one_letter_code
_entity_poly.pdbx_strand_id
1 'polypeptide(L)'
;MHALPIFEGSNGTVFLDFTASTHKCHADGGWQDFFDLGNHAVPWSAQREAAEGEVCAKYFLGTIDNVVHETGLGWTELMEISIKRIWKYQPRMKTQQLHVIRSLDAAEKPTIAIHVKAAGGTPVQKHLALPAQEYVSLFVKTFPHVKGGTCIIAGGDEALNAETAALAAQQIGCKAFNRTAVHHQPGDPAVVAHGSLQAHCLLTRNLLFDMELLAHADYFVGTTKSGLSPLIETLRYALYGKDRRTFVTHGGDWYERIREYFHSGHPALNV
;
A
#
# COMPACT_ATOMS: atom_id res chain seq x y z
N MET A 1 8.84 0.16 8.94
CA MET A 1 8.85 -1.27 8.58
C MET A 1 10.24 -1.86 8.73
N HIS A 2 11.27 -1.43 7.97
CA HIS A 2 12.63 -2.01 8.03
C HIS A 2 13.28 -2.09 9.42
N ALA A 3 12.99 -1.14 10.33
CA ALA A 3 13.49 -1.19 11.70
C ALA A 3 13.14 -2.48 12.44
N LEU A 4 11.94 -3.03 12.20
CA LEU A 4 11.48 -4.18 12.96
C LEU A 4 12.41 -5.39 12.79
N PRO A 5 12.65 -5.93 11.58
CA PRO A 5 13.58 -7.06 11.41
C PRO A 5 15.04 -6.76 11.77
N ILE A 6 15.46 -5.49 11.84
CA ILE A 6 16.82 -5.11 12.24
C ILE A 6 16.98 -5.21 13.76
N PHE A 7 15.99 -4.71 14.52
CA PHE A 7 16.11 -4.60 15.97
C PHE A 7 15.40 -5.72 16.73
N GLU A 8 14.36 -6.31 16.14
CA GLU A 8 13.63 -7.44 16.72
C GLU A 8 14.53 -8.67 16.84
N GLY A 9 14.67 -9.20 18.05
CA GLY A 9 15.59 -10.30 18.37
C GLY A 9 16.92 -9.86 18.98
N SER A 10 17.20 -8.55 19.01
CA SER A 10 18.19 -8.00 19.94
C SER A 10 17.65 -8.15 21.37
N ASN A 11 18.48 -8.51 22.36
CA ASN A 11 18.05 -8.62 23.76
C ASN A 11 17.44 -7.30 24.25
N GLY A 12 16.12 -7.17 24.23
CA GLY A 12 15.41 -5.97 24.67
C GLY A 12 14.02 -5.80 24.04
N THR A 13 13.33 -4.75 24.49
CA THR A 13 11.99 -4.38 24.02
C THR A 13 12.07 -3.38 22.87
N VAL A 14 11.46 -3.68 21.73
CA VAL A 14 11.37 -2.74 20.60
C VAL A 14 10.17 -1.81 20.81
N PHE A 15 10.45 -0.52 20.99
CA PHE A 15 9.42 0.51 21.09
C PHE A 15 9.20 1.21 19.74
N LEU A 16 7.94 1.44 19.39
CA LEU A 16 7.57 2.26 18.23
C LEU A 16 6.89 3.55 18.70
N ASP A 17 7.50 4.69 18.38
CA ASP A 17 6.97 6.01 18.71
C ASP A 17 6.05 6.53 17.61
N PHE A 18 4.78 6.74 17.96
CA PHE A 18 3.74 7.27 17.08
C PHE A 18 3.25 8.66 17.51
N THR A 19 3.94 9.33 18.44
CA THR A 19 3.53 10.63 18.98
C THR A 19 3.31 11.66 17.86
N ALA A 20 4.23 11.73 16.91
CA ALA A 20 4.18 12.62 15.74
C ALA A 20 3.28 12.11 14.59
N SER A 21 2.72 10.90 14.68
CA SER A 21 1.88 10.35 13.62
C SER A 21 0.55 11.09 13.51
N THR A 22 0.17 11.49 12.31
CA THR A 22 -1.18 11.98 11.99
C THR A 22 -2.16 10.83 11.75
N HIS A 23 -1.66 9.64 11.41
CA HIS A 23 -2.44 8.43 11.14
C HIS A 23 -2.82 7.70 12.43
N LYS A 24 -3.81 8.22 13.17
CA LYS A 24 -4.29 7.67 14.44
C LYS A 24 -5.75 8.01 14.72
N CYS A 25 -6.37 7.23 15.60
CA CYS A 25 -7.75 7.38 16.03
C CYS A 25 -7.91 7.99 17.42
N HIS A 26 -6.84 7.97 18.21
CA HIS A 26 -6.78 8.49 19.58
C HIS A 26 -5.47 9.27 19.76
N ALA A 27 -5.37 10.12 20.80
CA ALA A 27 -4.21 11.00 20.98
C ALA A 27 -2.90 10.22 21.16
N ASP A 28 -2.97 9.13 21.93
CA ASP A 28 -1.95 8.12 22.20
C ASP A 28 -2.01 6.93 21.22
N GLY A 29 -2.80 7.07 20.15
CA GLY A 29 -2.98 6.08 19.09
C GLY A 29 -1.78 5.97 18.14
N GLY A 30 -1.99 5.31 17.00
CA GLY A 30 -0.94 5.03 16.03
C GLY A 30 -1.16 3.72 15.30
N TRP A 31 -0.10 2.93 15.12
CA TRP A 31 -0.19 1.62 14.47
C TRP A 31 -1.22 0.70 15.12
N GLN A 32 -1.24 0.67 16.46
CA GLN A 32 -2.14 -0.14 17.28
C GLN A 32 -3.62 0.19 17.10
N ASP A 33 -3.97 1.35 16.52
CA ASP A 33 -5.35 1.65 16.19
C ASP A 33 -5.89 0.74 15.07
N PHE A 34 -5.00 0.32 14.17
CA PHE A 34 -5.37 -0.38 12.95
C PHE A 34 -4.84 -1.81 12.90
N PHE A 35 -3.63 -2.02 13.42
CA PHE A 35 -2.88 -3.28 13.32
C PHE A 35 -2.49 -3.80 14.70
N ASP A 36 -2.31 -5.11 14.78
CA ASP A 36 -1.77 -5.82 15.91
C ASP A 36 -0.25 -5.95 15.75
N LEU A 37 0.49 -5.43 16.74
CA LEU A 37 1.95 -5.58 16.80
C LEU A 37 2.36 -6.96 17.32
N GLY A 38 1.43 -7.72 17.89
CA GLY A 38 1.72 -8.98 18.57
C GLY A 38 2.81 -8.79 19.63
N ASN A 39 3.75 -9.73 19.67
CA ASN A 39 4.92 -9.67 20.55
C ASN A 39 6.15 -9.06 19.86
N HIS A 40 6.00 -8.43 18.69
CA HIS A 40 7.12 -7.94 17.89
C HIS A 40 7.60 -6.55 18.34
N ALA A 41 6.68 -5.70 18.81
CA ALA A 41 6.99 -4.36 19.28
C ALA A 41 5.89 -3.83 20.20
N VAL A 42 6.23 -2.80 20.97
CA VAL A 42 5.32 -2.14 21.91
C VAL A 42 5.18 -0.66 21.54
N PRO A 43 3.97 -0.07 21.56
CA PRO A 43 3.82 1.38 21.43
C PRO A 43 4.60 2.10 22.53
N TRP A 44 5.45 3.04 22.14
CA TRP A 44 6.30 3.80 23.04
C TRP A 44 5.47 4.70 23.97
N SER A 45 5.88 4.77 25.23
CA SER A 45 5.54 5.84 26.14
C SER A 45 6.68 6.02 27.15
N ALA A 46 6.85 7.23 27.68
CA ALA A 46 7.88 7.49 28.69
C ALA A 46 7.77 6.56 29.91
N GLN A 47 6.54 6.19 30.31
CA GLN A 47 6.30 5.25 31.40
C GLN A 47 6.75 3.83 31.05
N ARG A 48 6.51 3.37 29.82
CA ARG A 48 6.91 2.03 29.37
C ARG A 48 8.42 1.92 29.20
N GLU A 49 9.06 2.94 28.61
CA GLU A 49 10.52 3.02 28.53
C GLU A 49 11.14 3.02 29.93
N ALA A 50 10.63 3.83 30.85
CA ALA A 50 11.14 3.87 32.22
C ALA A 50 10.97 2.55 32.99
N ALA A 51 9.95 1.76 32.66
CA ALA A 51 9.70 0.46 33.29
C ALA A 51 10.74 -0.60 32.92
N GLU A 52 11.43 -0.47 31.78
CA GLU A 52 12.51 -1.38 31.39
C GLU A 52 13.80 -1.14 32.20
N GLY A 53 13.93 0.02 32.85
CA GLY A 53 15.05 0.32 33.75
C GLY A 53 16.38 0.68 33.07
N GLU A 54 16.42 0.71 31.73
CA GLU A 54 17.59 1.09 30.92
C GLU A 54 17.27 2.21 29.93
N VAL A 55 18.29 2.98 29.53
CA VAL A 55 18.13 4.03 28.52
C VAL A 55 18.01 3.39 27.13
N CYS A 56 16.87 3.58 26.46
CA CYS A 56 16.67 3.05 25.12
C CYS A 56 17.53 3.79 24.09
N ALA A 57 18.16 3.03 23.19
CA ALA A 57 18.76 3.60 21.97
C ALA A 57 17.64 4.12 21.05
N LYS A 58 17.78 5.35 20.55
CA LYS A 58 16.78 6.02 19.72
C LYS A 58 17.23 6.07 18.27
N TYR A 59 16.40 5.53 17.38
CA TYR A 59 16.65 5.49 15.94
C TYR A 59 15.53 6.22 15.20
N PHE A 60 15.91 7.08 14.26
CA PHE A 60 14.97 7.75 13.36
C PHE A 60 15.02 7.09 11.97
N LEU A 61 14.02 7.37 11.13
CA LEU A 61 13.92 6.75 9.78
C LEU A 61 15.21 6.89 8.97
N GLY A 62 15.83 8.08 8.93
CA GLY A 62 17.09 8.27 8.21
C GLY A 62 18.27 7.46 8.78
N THR A 63 18.28 7.19 10.08
CA THR A 63 19.29 6.32 10.71
C THR A 63 19.09 4.86 10.30
N ILE A 64 17.83 4.41 10.25
CA ILE A 64 17.48 3.06 9.80
C ILE A 64 17.90 2.86 8.35
N ASP A 65 17.64 3.85 7.49
CA ASP A 65 18.01 3.80 6.08
C ASP A 65 19.54 3.67 5.90
N ASN A 66 20.32 4.42 6.69
CA ASN A 66 21.78 4.30 6.71
C ASN A 66 22.24 2.90 7.17
N VAL A 67 21.64 2.35 8.22
CA VAL A 67 21.97 0.99 8.69
C VAL A 67 21.73 -0.04 7.59
N VAL A 68 20.58 0.03 6.91
CA VAL A 68 20.28 -0.89 5.79
C VAL A 68 21.32 -0.75 4.68
N HIS A 69 21.70 0.48 4.33
CA HIS A 69 22.70 0.74 3.31
C HIS A 69 24.10 0.20 3.68
N GLU A 70 24.58 0.51 4.89
CA GLU A 70 25.91 0.12 5.37
C GLU A 70 26.06 -1.39 5.56
N THR A 71 24.99 -2.06 6.00
CA THR A 71 24.98 -3.51 6.22
C THR A 71 24.76 -4.33 4.94
N GLY A 72 24.41 -3.68 3.83
CA GLY A 72 24.08 -4.35 2.57
C GLY A 72 22.83 -5.24 2.66
N LEU A 73 21.95 -4.98 3.65
CA LEU A 73 20.71 -5.74 3.79
C LEU A 73 19.75 -5.41 2.65
N GLY A 74 19.10 -6.45 2.12
CA GLY A 74 18.12 -6.31 1.06
C GLY A 74 16.88 -5.53 1.54
N TRP A 75 16.65 -4.34 0.97
CA TRP A 75 15.56 -3.45 1.37
C TRP A 75 14.18 -4.13 1.22
N THR A 76 13.96 -4.81 0.11
CA THR A 76 12.73 -5.53 -0.19
C THR A 76 12.52 -6.68 0.79
N GLU A 77 13.56 -7.45 1.07
CA GLU A 77 13.52 -8.59 1.99
C GLU A 77 13.14 -8.16 3.41
N LEU A 78 13.72 -7.06 3.90
CA LEU A 78 13.35 -6.49 5.19
C LEU A 78 11.88 -6.03 5.21
N MET A 79 11.38 -5.43 4.12
CA MET A 79 9.98 -5.06 4.00
C MET A 79 9.06 -6.29 4.04
N GLU A 80 9.40 -7.36 3.31
CA GLU A 80 8.63 -8.61 3.28
C GLU A 80 8.54 -9.26 4.67
N ILE A 81 9.67 -9.36 5.38
CA ILE A 81 9.72 -9.91 6.74
C ILE A 81 8.81 -9.09 7.66
N SER A 82 8.92 -7.76 7.59
CA SER A 82 8.12 -6.84 8.41
C SER A 82 6.63 -7.02 8.16
N ILE A 83 6.22 -7.01 6.88
CA ILE A 83 4.80 -7.13 6.50
C ILE A 83 4.23 -8.47 7.00
N LYS A 84 4.95 -9.59 6.82
CA LYS A 84 4.52 -10.90 7.33
C LYS A 84 4.34 -10.92 8.85
N ARG A 85 5.11 -10.13 9.59
CA ARG A 85 5.05 -10.06 11.05
C ARG A 85 3.93 -9.17 11.57
N ILE A 86 3.86 -7.93 11.07
CA ILE A 86 3.03 -6.86 11.68
C ILE A 86 1.88 -6.35 10.81
N TRP A 87 1.74 -6.77 9.55
CA TRP A 87 0.57 -6.44 8.71
C TRP A 87 -0.65 -7.30 9.08
N LYS A 88 -1.02 -7.27 10.36
CA LYS A 88 -2.13 -8.04 10.94
C LYS A 88 -3.14 -7.05 11.48
N TYR A 89 -4.34 -6.99 10.90
CA TYR A 89 -5.36 -6.06 11.38
C TYR A 89 -5.82 -6.39 12.80
N GLN A 90 -6.09 -5.35 13.59
CA GLN A 90 -6.87 -5.47 14.83
C GLN A 90 -8.22 -6.15 14.53
N PRO A 91 -8.79 -6.92 15.47
CA PRO A 91 -10.05 -7.65 15.23
C PRO A 91 -11.18 -6.76 14.67
N ARG A 92 -11.31 -5.53 15.17
CA ARG A 92 -12.32 -4.55 14.71
C ARG A 92 -12.12 -4.12 13.24
N MET A 93 -10.86 -4.01 12.81
CA MET A 93 -10.50 -3.63 11.44
C MET A 93 -10.64 -4.82 10.49
N LYS A 94 -10.27 -6.02 10.95
CA LYS A 94 -10.32 -7.26 10.17
C LYS A 94 -11.72 -7.55 9.65
N THR A 95 -12.77 -7.38 10.46
CA THR A 95 -14.15 -7.60 10.01
C THR A 95 -14.54 -6.69 8.85
N GLN A 96 -14.13 -5.42 8.91
CA GLN A 96 -14.40 -4.44 7.85
C GLN A 96 -13.55 -4.69 6.60
N GLN A 97 -12.28 -5.04 6.77
CA GLN A 97 -11.39 -5.44 5.68
C GLN A 97 -11.94 -6.66 4.95
N LEU A 98 -12.39 -7.70 5.66
CA LEU A 98 -12.98 -8.89 5.07
C LEU A 98 -14.25 -8.58 4.28
N HIS A 99 -15.07 -7.62 4.72
CA HIS A 99 -16.23 -7.18 3.96
C HIS A 99 -15.82 -6.55 2.62
N VAL A 100 -14.80 -5.68 2.64
CA VAL A 100 -14.26 -5.05 1.42
C VAL A 100 -13.69 -6.09 0.45
N ILE A 101 -12.93 -7.06 0.96
CA ILE A 101 -12.37 -8.14 0.12
C ILE A 101 -13.46 -9.03 -0.47
N ARG A 102 -14.50 -9.39 0.30
CA ARG A 102 -15.63 -10.16 -0.23
C ARG A 102 -16.37 -9.44 -1.36
N SER A 103 -16.50 -8.11 -1.28
CA SER A 103 -17.07 -7.32 -2.37
C SER A 103 -16.20 -7.38 -3.63
N LEU A 104 -14.88 -7.43 -3.48
CA LEU A 104 -13.95 -7.62 -4.60
C LEU A 104 -14.01 -9.05 -5.18
N ASP A 105 -14.20 -10.06 -4.33
CA ASP A 105 -14.35 -11.45 -4.76
C ASP A 105 -15.64 -11.66 -5.56
N ALA A 106 -16.71 -10.97 -5.19
CA ALA A 106 -17.99 -10.97 -5.91
C ALA A 106 -17.98 -10.13 -7.21
N ALA A 107 -16.93 -9.33 -7.44
CA ALA A 107 -16.83 -8.48 -8.61
C ALA A 107 -16.53 -9.29 -9.89
N GLU A 108 -16.94 -8.75 -11.04
CA GLU A 108 -16.68 -9.34 -12.35
C GLU A 108 -15.17 -9.42 -12.60
N LYS A 109 -14.67 -10.63 -12.90
CA LYS A 109 -13.25 -10.87 -13.15
C LYS A 109 -12.89 -10.63 -14.62
N PRO A 110 -11.64 -10.26 -14.93
CA PRO A 110 -10.54 -9.99 -14.00
C PRO A 110 -10.72 -8.66 -13.27
N THR A 111 -10.16 -8.57 -12.08
CA THR A 111 -10.07 -7.33 -11.29
C THR A 111 -8.75 -6.63 -11.59
N ILE A 112 -8.83 -5.34 -11.92
CA ILE A 112 -7.72 -4.53 -12.40
C ILE A 112 -7.57 -3.33 -11.47
N ALA A 113 -6.49 -3.29 -10.71
CA ALA A 113 -6.16 -2.17 -9.86
C ALA A 113 -5.33 -1.13 -10.60
N ILE A 114 -5.75 0.14 -10.56
CA ILE A 114 -4.99 1.28 -11.07
C ILE A 114 -4.82 2.27 -9.91
N HIS A 115 -3.59 2.37 -9.41
CA HIS A 115 -3.23 3.36 -8.40
C HIS A 115 -2.81 4.67 -9.06
N VAL A 116 -3.59 5.72 -8.83
CA VAL A 116 -3.36 7.06 -9.36
C VAL A 116 -2.66 7.91 -8.30
N LYS A 117 -1.42 8.33 -8.57
CA LYS A 117 -0.70 9.26 -7.71
C LYS A 117 -1.30 10.67 -7.88
N ALA A 118 -1.76 11.25 -6.77
CA ALA A 118 -2.23 12.63 -6.75
C ALA A 118 -1.12 13.63 -7.08
N ALA A 119 -1.48 14.72 -7.77
CA ALA A 119 -0.57 15.80 -8.14
C ALA A 119 -0.08 16.61 -6.93
N GLY A 120 -0.76 16.54 -5.78
CA GLY A 120 -0.37 17.28 -4.57
C GLY A 120 -0.37 18.80 -4.72
N GLY A 121 0.01 19.50 -3.65
CA GLY A 121 -0.06 20.96 -3.57
C GLY A 121 1.15 21.69 -4.15
N THR A 122 2.32 21.05 -4.21
CA THR A 122 3.58 21.70 -4.62
C THR A 122 3.92 21.47 -6.10
N PRO A 123 4.67 22.37 -6.77
CA PRO A 123 5.10 22.17 -8.16
C PRO A 123 5.86 20.87 -8.40
N VAL A 124 6.71 20.48 -7.43
CA VAL A 124 7.45 19.21 -7.49
C VAL A 124 6.49 18.02 -7.46
N GLN A 125 5.52 18.00 -6.55
CA GLN A 125 4.52 16.93 -6.50
C GLN A 125 3.69 16.87 -7.78
N LYS A 126 3.33 18.03 -8.35
CA LYS A 126 2.52 18.10 -9.58
C LYS A 126 3.26 17.49 -10.76
N HIS A 127 4.56 17.73 -10.88
CA HIS A 127 5.41 17.12 -11.90
C HIS A 127 5.62 15.60 -11.72
N LEU A 128 5.31 15.07 -10.53
CA LEU A 128 5.40 13.64 -10.26
C LEU A 128 4.11 12.88 -10.57
N ALA A 129 2.97 13.55 -10.73
CA ALA A 129 1.75 12.91 -11.20
C ALA A 129 1.83 12.61 -12.70
N LEU A 130 1.12 11.56 -13.10
CA LEU A 130 0.99 11.16 -14.50
C LEU A 130 -0.44 11.46 -14.97
N PRO A 131 -0.65 11.80 -16.24
CA PRO A 131 -1.98 11.87 -16.83
C PRO A 131 -2.71 10.53 -16.76
N ALA A 132 -4.05 10.55 -16.71
CA ALA A 132 -4.88 9.35 -16.67
C ALA A 132 -4.58 8.38 -17.84
N GLN A 133 -4.36 8.94 -19.03
CA GLN A 133 -4.01 8.18 -20.23
C GLN A 133 -2.74 7.33 -20.05
N GLU A 134 -1.73 7.80 -19.31
CA GLU A 134 -0.48 7.04 -19.13
C GLU A 134 -0.69 5.75 -18.33
N TYR A 135 -1.51 5.80 -17.27
CA TYR A 135 -1.84 4.61 -16.49
C TYR A 135 -2.60 3.57 -17.34
N VAL A 136 -3.64 4.01 -18.06
CA VAL A 136 -4.47 3.10 -18.86
C VAL A 136 -3.71 2.56 -20.07
N SER A 137 -2.92 3.39 -20.75
CA SER A 137 -2.09 2.94 -21.89
C SER A 137 -1.03 1.94 -21.45
N LEU A 138 -0.42 2.16 -20.28
CA LEU A 138 0.52 1.21 -19.71
C LEU A 138 -0.15 -0.15 -19.47
N PHE A 139 -1.35 -0.17 -18.87
CA PHE A 139 -2.10 -1.42 -18.71
C PHE A 139 -2.33 -2.13 -20.04
N VAL A 140 -2.89 -1.42 -21.02
CA VAL A 140 -3.27 -1.98 -22.33
C VAL A 140 -2.05 -2.48 -23.09
N LYS A 141 -0.91 -1.77 -23.01
CA LYS A 141 0.34 -2.19 -23.63
C LYS A 141 0.91 -3.45 -22.97
N THR A 142 0.89 -3.51 -21.63
CA THR A 142 1.51 -4.62 -20.88
C THR A 142 0.63 -5.87 -20.86
N PHE A 143 -0.70 -5.70 -20.84
CA PHE A 143 -1.67 -6.78 -20.73
C PHE A 143 -2.71 -6.72 -21.86
N PRO A 144 -2.30 -6.82 -23.14
CA PRO A 144 -3.19 -6.58 -24.29
C PRO A 144 -4.34 -7.60 -24.40
N HIS A 145 -4.15 -8.80 -23.83
CA HIS A 145 -5.14 -9.87 -23.80
C HIS A 145 -6.19 -9.71 -22.69
N VAL A 146 -5.97 -8.80 -21.74
CA VAL A 146 -6.89 -8.58 -20.61
C VAL A 146 -7.91 -7.52 -21.00
N LYS A 147 -9.19 -7.93 -21.11
CA LYS A 147 -10.34 -7.09 -21.46
C LYS A 147 -11.52 -7.37 -20.55
N GLY A 148 -12.37 -6.36 -20.35
CA GLY A 148 -13.57 -6.47 -19.50
C GLY A 148 -13.25 -6.48 -18.00
N GLY A 149 -14.18 -7.02 -17.21
CA GLY A 149 -14.02 -7.19 -15.76
C GLY A 149 -14.29 -5.93 -14.96
N THR A 150 -13.56 -5.77 -13.85
CA THR A 150 -13.76 -4.71 -12.86
C THR A 150 -12.49 -3.91 -12.64
N CYS A 151 -12.57 -2.58 -12.71
CA CYS A 151 -11.45 -1.67 -12.44
C CYS A 151 -11.58 -1.00 -11.07
N ILE A 152 -10.55 -1.14 -10.24
CA ILE A 152 -10.41 -0.46 -8.95
C ILE A 152 -9.48 0.74 -9.18
N ILE A 153 -10.04 1.95 -9.14
CA ILE A 153 -9.26 3.18 -9.29
C ILE A 153 -9.11 3.82 -7.91
N ALA A 154 -7.88 3.95 -7.43
CA ALA A 154 -7.61 4.52 -6.10
C ALA A 154 -6.46 5.53 -6.14
N GLY A 155 -6.73 6.72 -5.65
CA GLY A 155 -5.80 7.85 -5.65
C GLY A 155 -6.38 9.02 -4.87
N GLY A 156 -5.54 9.95 -4.44
CA GLY A 156 -5.97 11.13 -3.68
C GLY A 156 -6.56 12.27 -4.54
N ASP A 157 -6.69 12.09 -5.85
CA ASP A 157 -7.23 13.07 -6.79
C ASP A 157 -8.49 12.50 -7.47
N GLU A 158 -9.67 12.96 -7.03
CA GLU A 158 -10.95 12.42 -7.49
C GLU A 158 -11.23 12.69 -8.96
N ALA A 159 -10.82 13.86 -9.46
CA ALA A 159 -11.02 14.22 -10.86
C ALA A 159 -10.17 13.32 -11.76
N LEU A 160 -8.91 13.12 -11.39
CA LEU A 160 -8.01 12.22 -12.11
C LEU A 160 -8.45 10.75 -12.00
N ASN A 161 -8.99 10.33 -10.86
CA ASN A 161 -9.57 8.99 -10.70
C ASN A 161 -10.77 8.79 -11.63
N ALA A 162 -11.68 9.77 -11.72
CA ALA A 162 -12.86 9.70 -12.59
C ALA A 162 -12.46 9.66 -14.08
N GLU A 163 -11.50 10.48 -14.48
CA GLU A 163 -10.93 10.46 -15.84
C GLU A 163 -10.30 9.09 -16.15
N THR A 164 -9.50 8.56 -15.22
CA THR A 164 -8.87 7.24 -15.35
C THR A 164 -9.92 6.13 -15.46
N ALA A 165 -11.00 6.19 -14.68
CA ALA A 165 -12.10 5.23 -14.75
C ALA A 165 -12.81 5.27 -16.11
N ALA A 166 -13.08 6.47 -16.64
CA ALA A 166 -13.71 6.64 -17.95
C ALA A 166 -12.83 6.08 -19.08
N LEU A 167 -11.52 6.38 -19.05
CA LEU A 167 -10.57 5.85 -20.03
C LEU A 167 -10.41 4.32 -19.92
N ALA A 168 -10.36 3.78 -18.70
CA ALA A 168 -10.29 2.34 -18.47
C ALA A 168 -11.54 1.63 -18.99
N ALA A 169 -12.73 2.18 -18.76
CA ALA A 169 -13.97 1.66 -19.32
C ALA A 169 -13.95 1.66 -20.86
N GLN A 170 -13.40 2.70 -21.49
CA GLN A 170 -13.32 2.80 -22.94
C GLN A 170 -12.28 1.84 -23.56
N GLN A 171 -11.08 1.75 -22.99
CA GLN A 171 -9.94 1.07 -23.63
C GLN A 171 -9.76 -0.40 -23.17
N ILE A 172 -10.17 -0.70 -21.95
CA ILE A 172 -10.10 -2.03 -21.35
C ILE A 172 -11.49 -2.69 -21.37
N GLY A 173 -12.56 -1.91 -21.23
CA GLY A 173 -13.95 -2.42 -21.15
C GLY A 173 -14.38 -2.79 -19.73
N CYS A 174 -13.61 -2.43 -18.71
CA CYS A 174 -13.91 -2.76 -17.33
C CYS A 174 -14.94 -1.81 -16.69
N LYS A 175 -15.71 -2.31 -15.73
CA LYS A 175 -16.62 -1.50 -14.91
C LYS A 175 -15.90 -0.97 -13.69
N ALA A 176 -16.09 0.31 -13.37
CA ALA A 176 -15.51 0.87 -12.15
C ALA A 176 -16.07 0.17 -10.90
N PHE A 177 -15.19 -0.22 -9.98
CA PHE A 177 -15.56 -0.82 -8.71
C PHE A 177 -16.14 0.25 -7.79
N ASN A 178 -17.46 0.23 -7.61
CA ASN A 178 -18.11 1.07 -6.62
C ASN A 178 -18.00 0.41 -5.25
N ARG A 179 -17.13 0.95 -4.41
CA ARG A 179 -17.03 0.52 -3.02
C ARG A 179 -18.33 0.86 -2.29
N THR A 180 -19.20 -0.12 -2.09
CA THR A 180 -20.42 0.04 -1.30
C THR A 180 -20.06 0.36 0.17
N ALA A 181 -20.68 1.42 0.70
CA ALA A 181 -20.79 1.78 2.12
C ALA A 181 -19.60 2.43 2.86
N VAL A 182 -18.45 2.66 2.25
CA VAL A 182 -17.38 3.47 2.88
C VAL A 182 -16.91 4.54 1.90
N HIS A 183 -17.78 5.51 1.64
CA HIS A 183 -17.46 6.66 0.82
C HIS A 183 -16.19 7.35 1.32
N HIS A 184 -15.27 7.57 0.39
CA HIS A 184 -14.26 8.62 0.49
C HIS A 184 -14.99 9.93 0.74
N GLN A 185 -14.65 10.61 1.84
CA GLN A 185 -14.99 12.02 1.96
C GLN A 185 -14.01 12.77 1.05
N PRO A 186 -14.50 13.61 0.12
CA PRO A 186 -13.65 14.39 -0.76
C PRO A 186 -12.62 15.19 0.03
N GLY A 187 -11.34 15.04 -0.29
CA GLY A 187 -10.28 15.78 0.39
C GLY A 187 -8.87 15.35 -0.01
N ASP A 188 -8.07 16.34 -0.38
CA ASP A 188 -6.63 16.23 -0.61
C ASP A 188 -5.93 15.69 0.66
N PRO A 189 -4.95 14.77 0.57
CA PRO A 189 -4.04 14.43 1.67
C PRO A 189 -3.48 15.66 2.41
N ALA A 190 -3.37 16.82 1.78
CA ALA A 190 -2.97 18.08 2.41
C ALA A 190 -3.97 18.60 3.47
N VAL A 191 -5.27 18.29 3.37
CA VAL A 191 -6.29 18.63 4.39
C VAL A 191 -6.14 17.73 5.64
N VAL A 192 -5.46 16.59 5.51
CA VAL A 192 -5.23 15.59 6.57
C VAL A 192 -4.12 15.98 7.54
N ALA A 193 -3.34 17.02 7.26
CA ALA A 193 -2.43 17.56 8.27
C ALA A 193 -3.18 18.40 9.32
N HIS A 194 -4.38 18.89 9.00
CA HIS A 194 -5.15 19.85 9.79
C HIS A 194 -6.57 19.38 10.14
N GLY A 195 -6.91 18.12 9.87
CA GLY A 195 -8.21 17.54 10.16
C GLY A 195 -8.39 17.19 11.64
N SER A 196 -9.63 16.85 12.01
CA SER A 196 -9.89 16.28 13.34
C SER A 196 -9.32 14.85 13.44
N LEU A 197 -9.05 14.40 14.67
CA LEU A 197 -8.59 13.04 14.93
C LEU A 197 -9.52 11.97 14.33
N GLN A 198 -10.84 12.21 14.35
CA GLN A 198 -11.82 11.34 13.74
C GLN A 198 -11.69 11.30 12.22
N ALA A 199 -11.41 12.44 11.57
CA ALA A 199 -11.17 12.49 10.14
C ALA A 199 -9.90 11.71 9.77
N HIS A 200 -8.82 11.88 10.53
CA HIS A 200 -7.57 11.15 10.29
C HIS A 200 -7.75 9.63 10.44
N CYS A 201 -8.50 9.20 11.46
CA CYS A 201 -8.85 7.81 11.68
C CYS A 201 -9.59 7.21 10.48
N LEU A 202 -10.64 7.90 10.02
CA LEU A 202 -11.49 7.43 8.92
C LEU A 202 -10.71 7.38 7.60
N LEU A 203 -9.92 8.42 7.30
CA LEU A 203 -9.11 8.48 6.09
C LEU A 203 -8.00 7.43 6.09
N THR A 204 -7.31 7.23 7.22
CA THR A 204 -6.30 6.18 7.36
C THR A 204 -6.92 4.80 7.16
N ARG A 205 -8.07 4.53 7.78
CA ARG A 205 -8.81 3.28 7.57
C ARG A 205 -9.19 3.10 6.09
N ASN A 206 -9.68 4.14 5.43
CA ASN A 206 -10.08 4.06 4.03
C ASN A 206 -8.89 3.79 3.11
N LEU A 207 -7.76 4.46 3.34
CA LEU A 207 -6.50 4.21 2.67
C LEU A 207 -6.06 2.76 2.84
N LEU A 208 -6.10 2.24 4.07
CA LEU A 208 -5.75 0.84 4.34
C LEU A 208 -6.65 -0.13 3.55
N PHE A 209 -7.96 0.12 3.49
CA PHE A 209 -8.87 -0.74 2.71
C PHE A 209 -8.70 -0.59 1.20
N ASP A 210 -8.31 0.59 0.70
CA ASP A 210 -7.93 0.75 -0.70
C ASP A 210 -6.66 -0.04 -1.00
N MET A 211 -5.66 0.00 -0.12
CA MET A 211 -4.45 -0.80 -0.27
C MET A 211 -4.75 -2.30 -0.34
N GLU A 212 -5.67 -2.77 0.51
CA GLU A 212 -6.14 -4.16 0.50
C GLU A 212 -6.81 -4.52 -0.84
N LEU A 213 -7.69 -3.66 -1.36
CA LEU A 213 -8.31 -3.87 -2.69
C LEU A 213 -7.26 -3.90 -3.81
N LEU A 214 -6.33 -2.95 -3.81
CA LEU A 214 -5.25 -2.88 -4.81
C LEU A 214 -4.34 -4.11 -4.75
N ALA A 215 -4.03 -4.59 -3.56
CA ALA A 215 -3.18 -5.75 -3.36
C ALA A 215 -3.89 -7.08 -3.66
N HIS A 216 -5.21 -7.16 -3.46
CA HIS A 216 -5.98 -8.36 -3.77
C HIS A 216 -6.45 -8.46 -5.23
N ALA A 217 -6.42 -7.37 -6.01
CA ALA A 217 -6.78 -7.39 -7.43
C ALA A 217 -5.94 -8.38 -8.25
N ASP A 218 -6.47 -8.85 -9.38
CA ASP A 218 -5.76 -9.78 -10.26
C ASP A 218 -4.57 -9.10 -10.94
N TYR A 219 -4.76 -7.88 -11.45
CA TYR A 219 -3.71 -7.07 -12.05
C TYR A 219 -3.52 -5.74 -11.32
N PHE A 220 -2.33 -5.17 -11.40
CA PHE A 220 -2.02 -3.86 -10.81
C PHE A 220 -1.20 -2.98 -11.76
N VAL A 221 -1.57 -1.71 -11.84
CA VAL A 221 -0.82 -0.63 -12.48
C VAL A 221 -0.62 0.52 -11.48
N GLY A 222 0.60 1.06 -11.44
CA GLY A 222 0.89 2.27 -10.66
C GLY A 222 2.09 3.04 -11.22
N THR A 223 2.80 3.75 -10.34
CA THR A 223 4.00 4.52 -10.68
C THR A 223 5.05 4.41 -9.59
N THR A 224 6.33 4.31 -9.97
CA THR A 224 7.46 4.30 -9.02
C THR A 224 7.60 5.62 -8.26
N LYS A 225 6.97 6.70 -8.76
CA LYS A 225 6.90 8.01 -8.10
C LYS A 225 5.96 8.02 -6.88
N SER A 226 5.21 6.96 -6.62
CA SER A 226 4.36 6.81 -5.43
C SER A 226 4.97 5.78 -4.49
N GLY A 227 5.18 6.15 -3.22
CA GLY A 227 5.63 5.21 -2.19
C GLY A 227 4.61 4.09 -1.89
N LEU A 228 3.36 4.22 -2.35
CA LEU A 228 2.36 3.16 -2.23
C LEU A 228 2.60 2.02 -3.22
N SER A 229 3.06 2.27 -4.44
CA SER A 229 3.21 1.18 -5.43
C SER A 229 4.17 0.08 -4.96
N PRO A 230 5.37 0.37 -4.42
CA PRO A 230 6.26 -0.65 -3.86
C PRO A 230 5.67 -1.37 -2.64
N LEU A 231 4.86 -0.69 -1.85
CA LEU A 231 4.18 -1.32 -0.70
C LEU A 231 3.09 -2.29 -1.19
N ILE A 232 2.27 -1.89 -2.17
CA ILE A 232 1.28 -2.78 -2.80
C ILE A 232 1.97 -3.97 -3.46
N GLU A 233 3.07 -3.75 -4.17
CA GLU A 233 3.90 -4.81 -4.74
C GLU A 233 4.29 -5.85 -3.68
N THR A 234 4.83 -5.37 -2.55
CA THR A 234 5.27 -6.24 -1.46
C THR A 234 4.10 -6.99 -0.84
N LEU A 235 2.95 -6.34 -0.62
CA LEU A 235 1.73 -7.00 -0.11
C LEU A 235 1.26 -8.10 -1.06
N ARG A 236 1.18 -7.80 -2.36
CA ARG A 236 0.76 -8.74 -3.41
C ARG A 236 1.55 -10.03 -3.36
N TYR A 237 2.88 -9.94 -3.26
CA TYR A 237 3.74 -11.12 -3.38
C TYR A 237 4.04 -11.78 -2.05
N ALA A 238 4.42 -10.99 -1.05
CA ALA A 238 4.89 -11.50 0.22
C ALA A 238 3.74 -12.00 1.09
N LEU A 239 2.57 -11.37 1.01
CA LEU A 239 1.44 -11.69 1.87
C LEU A 239 0.32 -12.45 1.13
N TYR A 240 0.03 -12.06 -0.12
CA TYR A 240 -1.12 -12.60 -0.86
C TYR A 240 -0.76 -13.59 -1.97
N GLY A 241 0.52 -13.89 -2.18
CA GLY A 241 0.96 -14.91 -3.13
C GLY A 241 0.55 -14.64 -4.58
N LYS A 242 0.34 -13.38 -4.95
CA LYS A 242 0.01 -12.99 -6.33
C LYS A 242 1.20 -13.22 -7.25
N ASP A 243 0.91 -13.46 -8.52
CA ASP A 243 1.93 -13.63 -9.55
C ASP A 243 2.61 -12.28 -9.88
N ARG A 244 3.95 -12.25 -9.83
CA ARG A 244 4.77 -11.08 -10.12
C ARG A 244 4.54 -10.48 -11.51
N ARG A 245 4.10 -11.31 -12.46
CA ARG A 245 3.81 -10.88 -13.83
C ARG A 245 2.62 -9.95 -13.92
N THR A 246 1.72 -9.94 -12.93
CA THR A 246 0.47 -9.17 -12.95
C THR A 246 0.61 -7.73 -12.47
N PHE A 247 1.82 -7.27 -12.17
CA PHE A 247 2.11 -5.92 -11.69
C PHE A 247 2.98 -5.17 -12.69
N VAL A 248 2.69 -3.90 -12.88
CA VAL A 248 3.53 -3.00 -13.67
C VAL A 248 3.47 -1.59 -13.09
N THR A 249 4.57 -0.86 -13.18
CA THR A 249 4.65 0.55 -12.79
C THR A 249 5.23 1.40 -13.90
N HIS A 250 4.71 2.61 -14.02
CA HIS A 250 5.35 3.64 -14.82
C HIS A 250 6.62 4.12 -14.12
N GLY A 251 7.70 4.33 -14.88
CA GLY A 251 9.01 4.73 -14.35
C GLY A 251 9.91 3.57 -13.90
N GLY A 252 9.52 2.32 -14.17
CA GLY A 252 10.32 1.13 -13.97
C GLY A 252 9.47 -0.13 -13.96
N ASP A 253 9.82 -1.12 -14.77
CA ASP A 253 9.08 -2.38 -14.87
C ASP A 253 9.98 -3.59 -14.61
N TRP A 254 10.18 -3.89 -13.34
CA TRP A 254 11.10 -4.93 -12.89
C TRP A 254 10.75 -6.34 -13.37
N TYR A 255 9.50 -6.57 -13.77
CA TYR A 255 8.99 -7.88 -14.18
C TYR A 255 8.79 -8.03 -15.69
N GLU A 256 9.19 -7.03 -16.49
CA GLU A 256 9.06 -7.05 -17.94
C GLU A 256 9.71 -8.31 -18.53
N ARG A 257 10.98 -8.56 -18.18
CA ARG A 257 11.71 -9.75 -18.64
C ARG A 257 11.05 -11.07 -18.23
N ILE A 258 10.45 -11.12 -17.05
CA ILE A 258 9.72 -12.31 -16.60
C ILE A 258 8.49 -12.51 -17.49
N ARG A 259 7.71 -11.45 -17.75
CA ARG A 259 6.58 -11.54 -18.67
C ARG A 259 7.03 -11.97 -20.06
N GLU A 260 8.04 -11.34 -20.65
CA GLU A 260 8.55 -11.69 -21.98
C GLU A 260 8.92 -13.17 -22.09
N TYR A 261 9.62 -13.70 -21.09
CA TYR A 261 10.00 -15.11 -21.03
C TYR A 261 8.78 -16.05 -21.08
N PHE A 262 7.69 -15.75 -20.37
CA PHE A 262 6.49 -16.60 -20.44
C PHE A 262 5.65 -16.34 -21.70
N HIS A 263 5.70 -15.13 -22.28
CA HIS A 263 5.03 -14.82 -23.55
C HIS A 263 5.70 -15.55 -24.74
N SER A 264 6.97 -15.92 -24.66
CA SER A 264 7.66 -16.70 -25.70
C SER A 264 7.31 -18.19 -25.71
N GLY A 265 6.25 -18.61 -25.01
CA GLY A 265 5.71 -19.97 -25.06
C GLY A 265 6.25 -20.93 -23.98
N HIS A 266 6.99 -20.41 -22.99
CA HIS A 266 7.36 -21.19 -21.82
C HIS A 266 6.16 -21.28 -20.87
N PRO A 267 5.72 -22.48 -20.44
CA PRO A 267 4.61 -22.60 -19.50
C PRO A 267 5.02 -22.11 -18.11
N ALA A 268 4.11 -21.41 -17.43
CA ALA A 268 4.26 -21.16 -16.00
C ALA A 268 4.18 -22.50 -15.27
N LEU A 269 5.18 -22.81 -14.45
CA LEU A 269 5.09 -23.94 -13.53
C LEU A 269 3.98 -23.62 -12.53
N ASN A 270 2.91 -24.41 -12.52
CA ASN A 270 1.91 -24.36 -11.46
C ASN A 270 2.60 -24.76 -10.15
N VAL A 271 2.80 -23.81 -9.24
CA VAL A 271 3.24 -24.04 -7.86
C VAL A 271 2.12 -23.67 -6.93
#